data_AF-S7VD31-F1
#
_entry.id   AF-S7VD31-F1
#
_cell.length_a   1.000
_cell.length_b   1.000
_cell.length_c   1.000
_cell.angle_alpha   90.00
_cell.angle_beta   90.00
_cell.angle_gamma   90.00
#
_symmetry.space_group_name_H-M   'P 1'
#
loop_
_entity.id
_entity.type
_entity.pdbx_description
1 polymer ?
#
loop_
_entity_poly.entity_id
_entity_poly.type
_entity_poly.pdbx_seq_one_letter_code
_entity_poly.pdbx_strand_id
1 'polypeptide(L)' 'MTITFLREAREAERIAVKCPGCSGPILVKYAERTRSREICPTCAQRILVQIYTRGMIVLD' A
#
# COMPACT_ATOMS: atom_id res chain seq x y z
N MET A 1 -8.94 9.94 -35.55
CA MET A 1 -8.02 9.86 -34.39
C MET A 1 -8.84 9.47 -33.18
N THR A 2 -8.86 8.19 -32.85
CA THR A 2 -9.71 7.65 -31.78
C THR A 2 -8.92 7.75 -30.47
N ILE A 3 -9.29 8.68 -29.59
CA ILE A 3 -8.72 8.78 -28.25
C ILE A 3 -9.40 7.71 -27.40
N THR A 4 -8.80 6.52 -27.35
CA THR A 4 -9.21 5.47 -26.42
C THR A 4 -8.82 5.93 -25.02
N PHE A 5 -9.78 6.47 -24.27
CA PHE A 5 -9.62 6.67 -22.83
C PHE A 5 -9.38 5.29 -22.21
N LEU A 6 -8.12 4.98 -21.89
CA LEU A 6 -7.73 3.83 -21.07
C LEU A 6 -8.32 4.01 -19.66
N ARG A 7 -9.63 3.77 -19.52
CA ARG A 7 -10.38 3.74 -18.24
C ARG A 7 -10.22 2.40 -17.50
N GLU A 8 -9.18 1.62 -17.82
CA GLU A 8 -9.04 0.24 -17.32
C GLU A 8 -7.89 0.03 -16.32
N ALA A 9 -7.14 1.06 -15.95
CA ALA A 9 -6.23 0.95 -14.81
C ALA A 9 -6.95 1.34 -13.49
N ARG A 10 -8.06 0.66 -13.18
CA ARG A 10 -8.53 0.53 -11.78
C ARG A 10 -7.71 -0.58 -11.09
N GLU A 11 -6.43 -0.63 -11.40
CA GLU A 11 -5.48 -1.54 -10.79
C GLU A 11 -5.28 -1.01 -9.37
N ALA A 12 -5.61 -1.81 -8.36
CA ALA A 12 -5.45 -1.42 -6.97
C ALA A 12 -4.02 -0.90 -6.77
N GLU A 13 -3.85 0.42 -6.61
CA GLU A 13 -2.56 1.11 -6.63
C GLU A 13 -1.70 0.47 -5.52
N ARG A 14 -0.71 -0.36 -5.87
CA ARG A 14 0.13 -0.99 -4.84
C ARG A 14 1.25 -0.04 -4.52
N ILE A 15 1.38 0.34 -3.25
CA ILE A 15 2.42 1.26 -2.79
C ILE A 15 3.47 0.49 -1.99
N ALA A 16 4.73 0.79 -2.26
CA ALA A 16 5.85 0.30 -1.47
C ALA A 16 6.02 1.17 -0.22
N VAL A 17 5.84 0.57 0.96
CA VAL A 17 6.14 1.17 2.27
C VAL A 17 7.31 0.45 2.92
N LYS A 18 8.06 1.14 3.79
CA LYS A 18 9.15 0.52 4.54
C LYS A 18 8.63 -0.05 5.85
N CYS A 19 9.06 -1.26 6.18
CA CYS A 19 8.83 -1.86 7.49
C CYS A 19 9.52 -1.03 8.60
N PRO A 20 8.85 -0.66 9.69
CA PRO A 20 9.50 0.04 10.81
C PRO A 20 10.54 -0.83 11.51
N GLY A 21 10.37 -2.15 11.56
CA GLY A 21 11.31 -3.05 12.24
C GLY A 21 12.57 -3.38 11.47
N CYS A 22 12.47 -3.64 10.15
CA CYS A 22 13.61 -4.07 9.34
C CYS A 22 13.96 -3.15 8.16
N SER A 23 13.22 -2.05 7.98
CA SER A 23 13.32 -1.16 6.82
C SER A 23 13.12 -1.81 5.44
N GLY A 24 12.69 -3.08 5.40
CA GLY A 24 12.41 -3.82 4.18
C GLY A 24 11.18 -3.27 3.43
N PRO A 25 11.13 -3.41 2.09
CA PRO A 25 10.00 -2.95 1.30
C PRO A 25 8.78 -3.87 1.48
N ILE A 26 7.60 -3.26 1.62
CA ILE A 26 6.32 -3.94 1.78
C ILE A 26 5.36 -3.35 0.76
N LEU A 27 4.77 -4.20 -0.08
CA LEU A 27 3.80 -3.77 -1.08
C LEU A 27 2.40 -3.85 -0.49
N VAL A 28 1.77 -2.71 -0.27
CA VAL A 28 0.42 -2.62 0.29
C VAL A 28 -0.56 -2.14 -0.76
N LYS A 29 -1.78 -2.69 -0.77
CA LYS A 29 -2.83 -2.20 -1.65
C LYS A 29 -3.35 -0.86 -1.13
N TYR A 30 -3.25 0.18 -1.94
CA TYR A 30 -3.88 1.46 -1.69
C TYR A 30 -5.39 1.31 -1.82
N ALA A 31 -6.05 1.40 -0.68
CA ALA A 31 -7.49 1.52 -0.59
C ALA A 31 -7.76 2.64 0.41
N GLU A 32 -8.33 3.74 -0.09
CA GLU A 32 -8.63 4.91 0.73
C GLU A 32 -9.44 4.51 1.96
N ARG A 33 -9.06 5.05 3.14
CA ARG A 33 -9.72 4.78 4.43
C ARG A 33 -9.72 3.31 4.85
N THR A 34 -8.81 2.50 4.32
CA THR A 34 -8.68 1.09 4.70
C THR A 34 -7.54 0.91 5.70
N ARG A 35 -7.81 0.07 6.71
CA ARG A 35 -6.84 -0.40 7.69
C ARG A 35 -6.48 -1.84 7.34
N SER A 36 -5.30 -2.06 6.79
CA SER A 36 -4.84 -3.37 6.34
C SER A 36 -3.75 -3.89 7.29
N ARG A 37 -3.86 -5.17 7.67
CA ARG A 37 -2.80 -5.86 8.40
C ARG A 37 -1.92 -6.57 7.39
N GLU A 38 -0.68 -6.13 7.30
CA GLU A 38 0.29 -6.64 6.35
C GLU A 38 1.44 -7.29 7.11
N ILE A 39 2.01 -8.34 6.53
CA ILE A 39 3.18 -9.02 7.11
C ILE A 39 4.38 -8.63 6.28
N CYS A 40 5.42 -8.11 6.94
CA CYS A 40 6.66 -7.80 6.24
C CYS A 40 7.28 -9.08 5.67
N PRO A 41 7.58 -9.17 4.36
CA PRO A 41 8.19 -10.35 3.76
C PRO A 41 9.64 -10.56 4.21
N THR A 42 10.30 -9.52 4.74
CA THR A 42 11.71 -9.56 5.15
C THR A 42 11.90 -10.06 6.58
N CYS A 43 11.11 -9.55 7.53
CA CYS A 43 11.25 -9.89 8.96
C CYS A 43 10.06 -10.65 9.55
N ALA A 44 9.03 -10.96 8.75
CA ALA A 44 7.77 -11.58 9.18
C ALA A 44 7.01 -10.79 10.27
N GLN A 45 7.38 -9.54 10.53
CA GLN A 45 6.70 -8.68 11.49
C GLN A 45 5.32 -8.27 10.95
N ARG A 46 4.32 -8.38 11.82
CA ARG A 46 2.97 -7.90 11.54
C ARG A 46 2.97 -6.40 11.71
N ILE A 47 2.63 -5.69 10.65
CA ILE A 47 2.48 -4.25 10.67
C ILE A 47 1.06 -3.88 10.31
N LEU A 48 0.64 -2.73 10.78
CA LEU A 48 -0.68 -2.24 10.52
C LEU A 48 -0.58 -0.97 9.70
N VAL A 49 -1.10 -1.02 8.48
CA VAL A 49 -1.02 0.10 7.55
C VAL A 49 -2.38 0.76 7.45
N GLN A 50 -2.40 2.07 7.74
CA GLN A 50 -3.60 2.88 7.62
C GLN A 50 -3.40 3.92 6.51
N ILE A 51 -4.28 3.84 5.53
CA ILE A 51 -4.21 4.64 4.31
C ILE A 51 -5.26 5.76 4.39
N TYR A 52 -4.80 6.99 4.30
CA TYR A 52 -5.64 8.19 4.30
C TYR A 52 -5.59 8.84 2.91
N THR A 53 -6.63 9.61 2.60
CA THR A 53 -6.74 10.45 1.39
C THR A 53 -5.55 11.41 1.19
N ARG A 54 -4.78 11.70 2.24
CA ARG A 54 -3.65 12.64 2.24
C ARG A 54 -2.28 12.01 2.57
N GLY A 55 -2.21 10.69 2.75
CA GLY A 55 -0.96 10.01 3.12
C GLY A 55 -1.19 8.66 3.80
N MET A 56 -0.11 7.97 4.15
CA MET A 56 -0.15 6.67 4.82
C MET A 56 0.64 6.72 6.12
N ILE A 57 0.13 6.02 7.13
CA ILE A 57 0.83 5.87 8.41
C ILE A 57 0.98 4.37 8.67
N VAL A 58 2.22 3.95 8.95
CA VAL A 58 2.52 2.61 9.43
C VAL A 58 2.47 2.65 10.94
N LEU A 59 1.58 1.85 11.53
CA LEU A 59 1.43 1.67 12.97
C LEU A 59 2.14 0.36 13.35
N ASP A 60 3.09 0.45 14.30
CA ASP A 60 3.83 -0.66 14.91
C ASP A 60 3.00 -1.31 16.03
#